data_AF-A0A2L0BIN3-F1
#
_entry.id   AF-A0A2L0BIN3-F1
#
_cell.length_a   1.000
_cell.length_b   1.000
_cell.length_c   1.000
_cell.angle_alpha   90.00
_cell.angle_beta   90.00
_cell.angle_gamma   90.00
#
_symmetry.space_group_name_H-M   'P 1'
#
loop_
_entity.id
_entity.type
_entity.pdbx_description
1 polymer ?
#
loop_
_entity_poly.entity_id
_entity_poly.type
_entity_poly.pdbx_seq_one_letter_code
_entity_poly.pdbx_strand_id
1 'polypeptide(L)'
;FDPITKTYGDPTRRPEIKSSTIEYIAPAEYMLRPPQPAVYLFLLDISRLAIESGYLINFTNILKDELKNLPGDARTQFGIIAYDSAIHYFGFCEEQSRPHEMIVLDIDDIFLPQPDNLLVNLKSRMDLICDFLSELPMKYQNTYDNNSALGAALQAAHKLIAATGGRVTVFQCSLPNIGPGALTSRENPSERASSDIQHLNPANDFYKRLALECSGQQIAVEV
;
A
#
# COMPACT_ATOMS: atom_id res chain seq x y z
N PHE A 1 -42.38 -4.75 -0.13
CA PHE A 1 -42.14 -5.91 0.74
C PHE A 1 -41.11 -5.48 1.76
N ASP A 2 -41.45 -5.51 3.04
CA ASP A 2 -40.52 -5.17 4.12
C ASP A 2 -39.68 -6.43 4.43
N PRO A 3 -38.34 -6.40 4.22
CA PRO A 3 -37.50 -7.58 4.40
C PRO A 3 -37.34 -8.02 5.85
N ILE A 4 -37.59 -7.14 6.83
CA ILE A 4 -37.49 -7.43 8.27
C ILE A 4 -38.78 -8.10 8.75
N THR A 5 -39.94 -7.59 8.33
CA THR A 5 -41.23 -8.14 8.77
C THR A 5 -41.85 -9.16 7.80
N LYS A 6 -41.26 -9.34 6.61
CA LYS A 6 -41.74 -10.22 5.52
C LYS A 6 -43.19 -9.98 5.12
N THR A 7 -43.71 -8.77 5.32
CA THR A 7 -45.06 -8.37 4.92
C THR A 7 -45.01 -7.39 3.75
N TYR A 8 -46.08 -7.34 2.96
CA TYR A 8 -46.35 -6.18 2.11
C TYR A 8 -46.83 -5.03 3.02
N GLY A 9 -45.88 -4.42 3.73
CA GLY A 9 -46.14 -3.37 4.71
C GLY A 9 -46.37 -2.00 4.07
N ASP A 10 -47.12 -1.18 4.81
CA ASP A 10 -47.37 0.25 4.59
C ASP A 10 -46.07 0.99 4.18
N PRO A 11 -46.04 1.68 3.02
CA PRO A 11 -44.90 2.46 2.56
C PRO A 11 -44.32 3.40 3.62
N THR A 12 -45.15 3.95 4.49
CA THR A 12 -44.70 4.88 5.55
C THR A 12 -43.74 4.22 6.54
N ARG A 13 -43.66 2.89 6.62
CA ARG A 13 -42.76 2.19 7.54
C ARG A 13 -41.35 1.98 6.99
N ARG A 14 -41.13 2.23 5.70
CA ARG A 14 -39.87 1.88 5.06
C ARG A 14 -38.77 2.92 5.33
N PRO A 15 -37.53 2.51 5.63
CA PRO A 15 -36.42 3.43 5.89
C PRO A 15 -36.20 4.44 4.76
N GLU A 16 -36.35 4.02 3.50
CA GLU A 16 -36.20 4.87 2.32
C GLU A 16 -37.25 5.98 2.18
N ILE A 17 -38.35 5.90 2.94
CA ILE A 17 -39.41 6.90 2.98
C ILE A 17 -39.31 7.76 4.25
N LYS A 18 -38.74 7.22 5.34
CA LYS A 18 -38.67 7.87 6.66
C LYS A 18 -37.40 8.67 6.92
N SER A 19 -36.30 8.25 6.33
CA SER A 19 -34.98 8.80 6.61
C SER A 19 -34.39 9.42 5.34
N SER A 20 -33.80 10.61 5.47
CA SER A 20 -33.11 11.29 4.37
C SER A 20 -31.78 10.61 4.01
N THR A 21 -31.24 9.78 4.90
CA THR A 21 -29.98 9.05 4.73
C THR A 21 -30.20 7.59 5.09
N ILE A 22 -29.90 6.70 4.14
CA ILE A 22 -30.01 5.24 4.28
C ILE A 22 -28.95 4.55 3.41
N GLU A 23 -28.73 3.26 3.65
CA GLU A 23 -27.90 2.39 2.81
C GLU A 23 -28.75 1.31 2.17
N TYR A 24 -28.41 0.96 0.92
CA TYR A 24 -29.05 -0.13 0.19
C TYR A 24 -28.07 -1.30 0.05
N ILE A 25 -28.59 -2.51 0.16
CA ILE A 25 -27.86 -3.69 -0.29
C ILE A 25 -27.89 -3.68 -1.82
N ALA A 26 -26.74 -3.45 -2.44
CA ALA A 26 -26.60 -3.41 -3.90
C ALA A 26 -26.87 -4.81 -4.51
N PRO A 27 -27.86 -4.95 -5.42
CA PRO A 27 -28.08 -6.20 -6.15
C PRO A 27 -26.91 -6.53 -7.09
N ALA A 28 -26.89 -7.77 -7.60
CA ALA A 28 -25.80 -8.28 -8.44
C ALA A 28 -25.58 -7.47 -9.75
N GLU A 29 -26.59 -6.76 -10.24
CA GLU A 29 -26.49 -5.88 -11.41
C GLU A 29 -25.55 -4.68 -11.21
N TYR A 30 -25.23 -4.32 -9.96
CA TYR A 30 -24.25 -3.29 -9.62
C TYR A 30 -22.81 -3.84 -9.50
N MET A 31 -22.60 -5.14 -9.70
CA MET A 31 -21.30 -5.80 -9.55
C MET A 31 -20.69 -6.16 -10.91
N LEU A 32 -19.58 -5.52 -11.27
CA LEU A 32 -18.76 -5.93 -12.43
C LEU A 32 -17.93 -7.18 -12.12
N ARG A 33 -17.50 -7.34 -10.86
CA ARG A 33 -16.79 -8.51 -10.33
C ARG A 33 -17.28 -8.80 -8.92
N PRO A 34 -17.12 -10.04 -8.41
CA PRO A 34 -17.41 -10.36 -7.02
C PRO A 34 -16.61 -9.47 -6.05
N PRO A 35 -17.14 -9.20 -4.85
CA PRO A 35 -16.43 -8.45 -3.82
C PRO A 35 -15.06 -9.07 -3.51
N GLN A 36 -14.01 -8.30 -3.81
CA GLN A 36 -12.63 -8.66 -3.56
C GLN A 36 -12.29 -8.59 -2.07
N PRO A 37 -11.31 -9.39 -1.60
CA PRO A 37 -10.80 -9.23 -0.24
C PRO A 37 -10.13 -7.87 -0.04
N ALA A 38 -10.10 -7.39 1.20
CA ALA A 38 -9.25 -6.26 1.56
C ALA A 38 -7.77 -6.64 1.37
N VAL A 39 -7.00 -5.81 0.67
CA VAL A 39 -5.56 -5.99 0.49
C VAL A 39 -4.83 -4.80 1.11
N TYR A 40 -3.93 -5.09 2.04
CA TYR A 40 -3.04 -4.11 2.66
C TYR A 40 -1.60 -4.39 2.24
N LEU A 41 -1.05 -3.52 1.39
CA LEU A 41 0.33 -3.57 0.96
C LEU A 41 1.09 -2.38 1.55
N PHE A 42 2.17 -2.63 2.27
CA PHE A 42 3.01 -1.59 2.84
C PHE A 42 4.30 -1.44 2.04
N LEU A 43 4.62 -0.23 1.61
CA LEU A 43 5.91 0.11 0.99
C LEU A 43 6.78 0.82 2.04
N LEU A 44 7.96 0.28 2.33
CA LEU A 44 8.83 0.78 3.40
C LEU A 44 10.17 1.29 2.84
N ASP A 45 10.42 2.58 2.97
CA ASP A 45 11.73 3.19 2.68
C ASP A 45 12.78 2.66 3.67
N ILE A 46 13.75 1.91 3.16
CA ILE A 46 14.88 1.38 3.95
C ILE A 46 16.20 2.07 3.62
N SER A 47 16.14 3.26 3.01
CA SER A 47 17.30 4.13 2.84
C SER A 47 17.91 4.54 4.19
N ARG A 48 19.18 4.98 4.15
CA ARG A 48 19.96 5.39 5.31
C ARG A 48 19.23 6.40 6.17
N LEU A 49 18.66 7.42 5.55
CA LEU A 49 17.94 8.48 6.25
C LEU A 49 16.67 7.94 6.93
N ALA A 50 15.99 6.99 6.29
CA ALA A 50 14.83 6.32 6.84
C ALA A 50 15.21 5.49 8.08
N ILE A 51 16.26 4.68 8.00
CA ILE A 51 16.74 3.89 9.14
C ILE A 51 17.23 4.79 10.29
N GLU A 52 17.98 5.85 10.01
CA GLU A 52 18.48 6.79 11.03
C GLU A 52 17.35 7.55 11.74
N SER A 53 16.24 7.82 11.06
CA SER A 53 15.08 8.47 11.68
C SER A 53 14.43 7.62 12.78
N GLY A 54 14.68 6.30 12.80
CA GLY A 54 14.04 5.37 13.71
C GLY A 54 12.57 5.06 13.39
N TYR A 55 12.03 5.58 12.28
CA TYR A 55 10.61 5.38 11.95
C TYR A 55 10.27 3.88 11.78
N LEU A 56 11.16 3.10 11.17
CA LEU A 56 10.90 1.68 10.87
C LEU A 56 10.66 0.88 12.16
N ILE A 57 11.38 1.18 13.24
CA ILE A 57 11.20 0.55 14.55
C ILE A 57 9.82 0.91 15.11
N ASN A 58 9.43 2.18 15.07
CA ASN A 58 8.13 2.62 15.57
C ASN A 58 6.99 2.03 14.74
N PHE A 59 7.13 2.03 13.42
CA PHE A 59 6.16 1.49 12.48
C PHE A 59 5.91 0.00 12.74
N THR A 60 6.96 -0.82 12.80
CA THR A 60 6.77 -2.27 12.97
C THR A 60 6.15 -2.61 14.32
N ASN A 61 6.52 -1.89 15.39
CA ASN A 61 5.91 -2.06 16.71
C ASN A 61 4.41 -1.72 16.70
N ILE A 62 4.03 -0.55 16.16
CA ILE A 62 2.63 -0.12 16.09
C ILE A 62 1.83 -1.06 15.18
N LEU A 63 2.37 -1.41 14.00
CA LEU A 63 1.69 -2.29 13.07
C LEU A 63 1.38 -3.63 13.73
N LYS A 64 2.35 -4.26 14.42
CA LYS A 64 2.13 -5.51 15.14
C LYS A 64 0.94 -5.45 16.11
N ASP A 65 0.84 -4.37 16.89
CA ASP A 65 -0.24 -4.20 17.87
C ASP A 65 -1.60 -4.01 17.18
N GLU A 66 -1.61 -3.40 15.99
CA GLU A 66 -2.80 -3.05 15.22
C GLU A 66 -3.20 -4.06 14.14
N LEU A 67 -2.38 -5.07 13.81
CA LEU A 67 -2.68 -6.07 12.78
C LEU A 67 -4.06 -6.74 13.01
N LYS A 68 -4.41 -7.00 14.27
CA LYS A 68 -5.70 -7.60 14.66
C LYS A 68 -6.89 -6.65 14.50
N ASN A 69 -6.65 -5.35 14.47
CA ASN A 69 -7.66 -4.30 14.36
C ASN A 69 -7.87 -3.85 12.91
N LEU A 70 -7.05 -4.33 11.96
CA LEU A 70 -7.21 -4.00 10.54
C LEU A 70 -8.59 -4.45 10.04
N PRO A 71 -9.36 -3.56 9.41
CA PRO A 71 -10.69 -3.90 8.94
C PRO A 71 -10.61 -4.88 7.77
N GLY A 72 -11.51 -5.86 7.75
CA GLY A 72 -11.60 -6.84 6.68
C GLY A 72 -12.21 -8.15 7.16
N ASP A 73 -12.40 -9.07 6.22
CA ASP A 73 -13.03 -10.35 6.48
C ASP A 73 -11.99 -11.46 6.75
N ALA A 74 -12.37 -12.73 6.60
CA ALA A 74 -11.44 -13.85 6.74
C ALA A 74 -10.44 -13.96 5.58
N ARG A 75 -10.63 -13.22 4.48
CA ARG A 75 -9.84 -13.28 3.25
C ARG A 75 -8.83 -12.14 3.14
N THR A 76 -8.79 -11.22 4.10
CA THR A 76 -7.86 -10.08 4.13
C THR A 76 -6.43 -10.51 3.80
N GLN A 77 -5.83 -9.85 2.82
CA GLN A 77 -4.46 -10.08 2.37
C GLN A 77 -3.52 -9.01 2.92
N PHE A 78 -2.30 -9.42 3.19
CA PHE A 78 -1.21 -8.60 3.70
C PHE A 78 0.04 -8.80 2.85
N GLY A 79 0.77 -7.72 2.59
CA GLY A 79 2.08 -7.76 1.94
C GLY A 79 2.97 -6.61 2.38
N ILE A 80 4.27 -6.81 2.26
CA ILE A 80 5.30 -5.78 2.48
C ILE A 80 6.24 -5.80 1.27
N ILE A 81 6.60 -4.61 0.82
CA ILE A 81 7.75 -4.37 -0.05
C ILE A 81 8.62 -3.33 0.65
N ALA A 82 9.91 -3.57 0.74
CA ALA A 82 10.87 -2.54 1.16
C ALA A 82 11.64 -2.02 -0.05
N TYR A 83 12.17 -0.80 0.03
CA TYR A 83 12.91 -0.21 -1.07
C TYR A 83 14.02 0.76 -0.60
N ASP A 84 15.16 0.68 -1.27
CA ASP A 84 16.28 1.63 -1.22
C ASP A 84 16.76 1.90 -2.66
N SER A 85 17.98 1.51 -3.04
CA SER A 85 18.39 1.44 -4.45
C SER A 85 17.78 0.24 -5.19
N ALA A 86 17.24 -0.74 -4.47
CA ALA A 86 16.61 -1.94 -5.00
C ALA A 86 15.21 -2.12 -4.43
N ILE A 87 14.44 -3.06 -5.00
CA ILE A 87 13.12 -3.46 -4.50
C ILE A 87 13.22 -4.80 -3.79
N HIS A 88 12.76 -4.84 -2.55
CA HIS A 88 12.83 -6.00 -1.66
C HIS A 88 11.43 -6.57 -1.47
N TYR A 89 11.20 -7.76 -2.02
CA TYR A 89 9.96 -8.51 -1.87
C TYR A 89 10.11 -9.54 -0.75
N PHE A 90 9.04 -9.78 0.01
CA PHE A 90 9.02 -10.79 1.06
C PHE A 90 7.95 -11.84 0.77
N GLY A 91 8.38 -13.08 0.52
CA GLY A 91 7.51 -14.23 0.31
C GLY A 91 7.24 -14.98 1.61
N PHE A 92 5.96 -15.21 1.94
CA PHE A 92 5.53 -15.90 3.17
C PHE A 92 5.01 -17.32 2.86
N CYS A 93 5.92 -18.20 2.43
CA CYS A 93 5.60 -19.58 2.04
C CYS A 93 5.18 -20.46 3.22
N GLU A 94 4.30 -21.44 2.98
CA GLU A 94 3.75 -22.35 4.02
C GLU A 94 4.80 -23.17 4.75
N GLU A 95 5.85 -23.55 4.05
CA GLU A 95 6.86 -24.51 4.52
C GLU A 95 8.00 -23.82 5.27
N GLN A 96 8.03 -22.48 5.31
CA GLN A 96 9.13 -21.71 5.88
C GLN A 96 8.71 -21.01 7.17
N SER A 97 9.56 -21.12 8.19
CA SER A 97 9.38 -20.43 9.47
C SER A 97 9.79 -18.96 9.42
N ARG A 98 10.31 -18.48 8.29
CA ARG A 98 10.75 -17.10 8.05
C ARG A 98 10.40 -16.68 6.63
N PRO A 99 10.09 -15.39 6.39
CA PRO A 99 9.86 -14.92 5.04
C PRO A 99 11.13 -14.96 4.19
N HIS A 100 10.98 -15.34 2.93
CA HIS A 100 12.05 -15.32 1.95
C HIS A 100 12.14 -13.93 1.31
N GLU A 101 13.29 -13.27 1.43
CA GLU A 101 13.53 -11.98 0.76
C GLU A 101 14.07 -12.22 -0.65
N MET A 102 13.46 -11.53 -1.63
CA MET A 102 13.89 -11.51 -3.02
C MET A 102 14.17 -10.06 -3.42
N ILE A 103 15.40 -9.80 -3.88
CA ILE A 103 15.86 -8.44 -4.20
C ILE A 103 15.91 -8.28 -5.72
N VAL A 104 15.20 -7.29 -6.23
CA VAL A 104 15.23 -6.89 -7.64
C VAL A 104 16.06 -5.61 -7.75
N LEU A 105 17.22 -5.74 -8.41
CA LEU A 105 18.17 -4.64 -8.62
C LEU A 105 17.82 -3.78 -9.84
N ASP A 106 17.09 -4.35 -10.81
CA ASP A 106 16.63 -3.61 -11.99
C ASP A 106 15.38 -2.80 -11.64
N ILE A 107 15.58 -1.50 -11.42
CA ILE A 107 14.52 -0.57 -11.03
C ILE A 107 13.87 0.14 -12.22
N ASP A 108 14.41 -0.03 -13.42
CA ASP A 108 13.88 0.59 -14.64
C ASP A 108 12.83 -0.32 -15.31
N ASP A 109 12.97 -1.64 -15.20
CA ASP A 109 11.99 -2.63 -15.66
C ASP A 109 11.54 -3.59 -14.54
N ILE A 110 10.66 -3.10 -13.68
CA ILE A 110 10.17 -3.86 -12.53
C ILE A 110 9.30 -5.06 -12.93
N PHE A 111 9.60 -6.21 -12.34
CA PHE A 111 8.83 -7.45 -12.44
C PHE A 111 8.57 -8.06 -11.06
N LEU A 112 7.57 -8.95 -10.97
CA LEU A 112 7.33 -9.72 -9.75
C LEU A 112 8.24 -10.95 -9.74
N PRO A 113 9.07 -11.16 -8.71
CA PRO A 113 10.03 -12.27 -8.69
C PRO A 113 9.37 -13.63 -8.50
N GLN A 114 8.14 -13.67 -7.97
CA GLN A 114 7.36 -14.88 -7.75
C GLN A 114 5.88 -14.61 -8.10
N PRO A 115 5.16 -15.58 -8.71
CA PRO A 115 3.74 -15.41 -9.03
C PRO A 115 2.83 -15.36 -7.78
N ASP A 116 3.20 -16.09 -6.73
CA ASP A 116 2.37 -16.28 -5.53
C ASP A 116 3.16 -16.00 -4.23
N ASN A 117 2.48 -16.00 -3.09
CA ASN A 117 3.02 -15.84 -1.72
C ASN A 117 3.65 -14.48 -1.38
N LEU A 118 3.58 -13.49 -2.27
CA LEU A 118 3.94 -12.09 -2.01
C LEU A 118 2.81 -11.32 -1.29
N LEU A 119 1.58 -11.79 -1.45
CA LEU A 119 0.41 -11.42 -0.65
C LEU A 119 -0.06 -12.68 0.07
N VAL A 120 -0.31 -12.57 1.37
CA VAL A 120 -0.78 -13.70 2.17
C VAL A 120 -1.97 -13.35 3.03
N ASN A 121 -2.76 -14.38 3.36
CA ASN A 121 -3.87 -14.22 4.28
C ASN A 121 -3.37 -13.78 5.65
N LEU A 122 -3.80 -12.59 6.08
CA LEU A 122 -3.40 -11.99 7.35
C LEU A 122 -3.72 -12.87 8.55
N LYS A 123 -4.91 -13.47 8.59
CA LYS A 123 -5.35 -14.29 9.74
C LYS A 123 -4.58 -15.60 9.81
N SER A 124 -4.33 -16.24 8.68
CA SER A 124 -3.59 -17.51 8.62
C SER A 124 -2.09 -17.35 8.87
N ARG A 125 -1.52 -16.17 8.65
CA ARG A 125 -0.08 -15.89 8.78
C ARG A 125 0.28 -14.91 9.90
N MET A 126 -0.63 -14.63 10.82
CA MET A 126 -0.46 -13.62 11.86
C MET A 126 0.86 -13.76 12.63
N ASP A 127 1.16 -14.97 13.12
CA ASP A 127 2.36 -15.21 13.94
C ASP A 127 3.65 -14.97 13.13
N LEU A 128 3.72 -15.50 11.90
CA LEU A 128 4.86 -15.32 11.00
C LEU A 128 5.07 -13.85 10.61
N ILE A 129 3.98 -13.10 10.40
CA ILE A 129 4.04 -11.67 10.11
C ILE A 129 4.57 -10.91 11.33
N CYS A 130 4.10 -11.23 12.54
CA CYS A 130 4.56 -10.62 13.78
C CYS A 130 6.05 -10.86 14.05
N ASP A 131 6.53 -12.09 13.84
CA ASP A 131 7.94 -12.45 13.96
C ASP A 131 8.78 -11.66 12.95
N PHE A 132 8.35 -11.64 11.69
CA PHE A 132 9.01 -10.87 10.63
C PHE A 132 9.12 -9.38 10.96
N LEU A 133 8.02 -8.75 11.40
CA LEU A 133 8.02 -7.33 11.78
C LEU A 133 8.97 -7.04 12.95
N SER A 134 9.25 -8.03 13.80
CA SER A 134 10.20 -7.90 14.92
C SER A 134 11.66 -7.92 14.44
N GLU A 135 11.95 -8.70 13.41
CA GLU A 135 13.30 -8.83 12.84
C GLU A 135 13.62 -7.73 11.82
N LEU A 136 12.60 -7.18 11.16
CA LEU A 136 12.74 -6.26 10.03
C LEU A 136 13.62 -5.03 10.30
N PRO A 137 13.49 -4.28 11.42
CA PRO A 137 14.34 -3.11 11.67
C PRO A 137 15.81 -3.48 11.88
N MET A 138 16.08 -4.60 12.57
CA MET A 138 17.44 -5.07 12.85
C MET A 138 18.17 -5.48 11.56
N LYS A 139 17.42 -5.98 10.58
CA LYS A 139 17.96 -6.38 9.27
C LYS A 139 18.64 -5.22 8.53
N TYR A 140 18.09 -4.01 8.62
CA TYR A 140 18.57 -2.84 7.86
C TYR A 140 19.35 -1.83 8.71
N GLN A 141 19.59 -2.11 9.99
CA GLN A 141 20.24 -1.19 10.93
C GLN A 141 21.59 -0.64 10.42
N ASN A 142 22.33 -1.45 9.65
CA ASN A 142 23.64 -1.10 9.11
C ASN A 142 23.62 -0.80 7.61
N THR A 143 22.47 -0.40 7.05
CA THR A 143 22.43 0.10 5.67
C THR A 143 23.22 1.40 5.53
N TYR A 144 23.87 1.57 4.39
CA TYR A 144 24.56 2.80 3.98
C TYR A 144 24.01 3.37 2.67
N ASP A 145 22.92 2.79 2.15
CA ASP A 145 22.32 3.23 0.90
C ASP A 145 21.57 4.54 1.08
N ASN A 146 21.90 5.57 0.31
CA ASN A 146 21.24 6.87 0.38
C ASN A 146 20.18 7.04 -0.71
N ASN A 147 19.93 6.00 -1.51
CA ASN A 147 19.00 6.06 -2.61
C ASN A 147 17.60 5.59 -2.20
N SER A 148 16.62 6.08 -2.95
CA SER A 148 15.23 5.72 -2.80
C SER A 148 14.55 5.61 -4.15
N ALA A 149 14.21 4.38 -4.51
CA ALA A 149 13.56 4.00 -5.76
C ALA A 149 12.02 3.95 -5.62
N LEU A 150 11.41 4.98 -5.02
CA LEU A 150 9.96 5.01 -4.75
C LEU A 150 9.10 4.70 -5.97
N GLY A 151 9.41 5.29 -7.13
CA GLY A 151 8.58 5.06 -8.32
C GLY A 151 8.64 3.61 -8.80
N ALA A 152 9.80 2.95 -8.68
CA ALA A 152 9.92 1.53 -8.96
C ALA A 152 9.13 0.69 -7.95
N ALA A 153 9.17 1.04 -6.66
CA ALA A 153 8.38 0.40 -5.61
C ALA A 153 6.86 0.54 -5.85
N LEU A 154 6.42 1.71 -6.34
CA LEU A 154 5.03 1.96 -6.70
C LEU A 154 4.59 1.15 -7.94
N GLN A 155 5.45 1.02 -8.94
CA GLN A 155 5.19 0.13 -10.08
C GLN A 155 5.13 -1.34 -9.66
N ALA A 156 6.00 -1.77 -8.75
CA ALA A 156 5.97 -3.09 -8.14
C ALA A 156 4.63 -3.34 -7.42
N ALA A 157 4.21 -2.37 -6.61
CA ALA A 157 2.95 -2.43 -5.88
C ALA A 157 1.76 -2.54 -6.82
N HIS A 158 1.71 -1.68 -7.85
CA HIS A 158 0.67 -1.73 -8.86
C HIS A 158 0.59 -3.10 -9.52
N LYS A 159 1.72 -3.66 -9.98
CA LYS A 159 1.77 -5.00 -10.58
C LYS A 159 1.31 -6.09 -9.62
N LEU A 160 1.70 -6.01 -8.35
CA LEU A 160 1.41 -7.02 -7.33
C LEU A 160 -0.09 -7.10 -7.01
N ILE A 161 -0.78 -5.97 -6.93
CA ILE A 161 -2.20 -5.94 -6.49
C ILE A 161 -3.19 -5.63 -7.61
N ALA A 162 -2.75 -5.42 -8.86
CA ALA A 162 -3.62 -5.05 -9.99
C ALA A 162 -4.83 -5.98 -10.18
N ALA A 163 -4.67 -7.29 -9.98
CA ALA A 163 -5.76 -8.24 -10.15
C ALA A 163 -6.91 -8.03 -9.13
N THR A 164 -6.57 -7.59 -7.92
CA THR A 164 -7.50 -7.51 -6.78
C THR A 164 -7.89 -6.07 -6.46
N GLY A 165 -7.04 -5.10 -6.77
CA GLY A 165 -7.09 -3.76 -6.17
C GLY A 165 -6.74 -3.80 -4.68
N GLY A 166 -6.88 -2.67 -4.00
CA GLY A 166 -6.61 -2.56 -2.57
C GLY A 166 -5.93 -1.27 -2.17
N ARG A 167 -5.25 -1.30 -1.03
CA ARG A 167 -4.57 -0.14 -0.46
C ARG A 167 -3.07 -0.38 -0.39
N VAL A 168 -2.32 0.56 -0.95
CA VAL A 168 -0.88 0.70 -0.79
C VAL A 168 -0.62 1.82 0.20
N THR A 169 0.03 1.53 1.31
CA THR A 169 0.46 2.54 2.30
C THR A 169 1.98 2.66 2.23
N VAL A 170 2.45 3.83 1.81
CA VAL A 170 3.85 4.15 1.61
C VAL A 170 4.38 4.87 2.83
N PHE A 171 5.54 4.42 3.30
CA PHE A 171 6.35 5.15 4.26
C PHE A 171 7.60 5.62 3.54
N GLN A 172 7.69 6.93 3.32
CA GLN A 172 8.81 7.58 2.63
C GLN A 172 9.49 8.53 3.62
N CYS A 173 10.82 8.49 3.70
CA CYS A 173 11.57 9.44 4.53
C CYS A 173 12.55 10.29 3.70
N SER A 174 13.09 9.73 2.63
CA SER A 174 14.05 10.40 1.74
C SER A 174 13.37 11.03 0.52
N LEU A 175 14.08 11.88 -0.24
CA LEU A 175 13.58 12.30 -1.56
C LEU A 175 13.83 11.16 -2.55
N PRO A 176 12.81 10.68 -3.31
CA PRO A 176 13.02 9.70 -4.36
C PRO A 176 14.02 10.23 -5.38
N ASN A 177 15.16 9.57 -5.54
CA ASN A 177 16.32 10.11 -6.24
C ASN A 177 16.85 9.22 -7.38
N ILE A 178 16.36 7.98 -7.48
CA ILE A 178 16.71 7.07 -8.58
C ILE A 178 15.48 6.38 -9.16
N GLY A 179 15.64 5.83 -10.36
CA GLY A 179 14.59 5.07 -11.06
C GLY A 179 13.46 5.94 -11.62
N PRO A 180 12.35 5.32 -12.04
CA PRO A 180 11.22 6.01 -12.62
C PRO A 180 10.61 6.99 -11.61
N GLY A 181 10.29 8.20 -12.06
CA GLY A 181 9.72 9.23 -11.18
C GLY A 181 10.71 9.89 -10.22
N ALA A 182 12.02 9.63 -10.34
CA ALA A 182 13.05 10.32 -9.57
C ALA A 182 12.91 11.85 -9.60
N LEU A 183 13.26 12.47 -8.48
CA LEU A 183 13.13 13.90 -8.22
C LEU A 183 14.48 14.49 -7.83
N THR A 184 14.61 15.79 -8.07
CA THR A 184 15.75 16.59 -7.62
C THR A 184 15.27 17.69 -6.69
N SER A 185 16.15 18.19 -5.82
CA SER A 185 15.82 19.37 -5.01
C SER A 185 15.58 20.56 -5.93
N ARG A 186 14.40 21.17 -5.80
CA ARG A 186 13.97 22.31 -6.63
C ARG A 186 14.12 23.65 -5.92
N GLU A 187 14.40 23.64 -4.62
CA GLU A 187 14.52 24.88 -3.86
C GLU A 187 15.76 25.68 -4.28
N ASN A 188 15.53 26.91 -4.72
CA ASN A 188 16.59 27.89 -4.92
C ASN A 188 16.57 28.90 -3.75
N PRO A 189 17.62 28.94 -2.89
CA PRO A 189 17.69 29.87 -1.76
C PRO A 189 17.55 31.35 -2.16
N SER A 190 17.95 31.71 -3.39
CA SER A 190 17.87 33.08 -3.90
C SER A 190 16.45 33.52 -4.28
N GLU A 191 15.51 32.59 -4.42
CA GLU A 191 14.14 32.87 -4.90
C GLU A 191 13.10 32.85 -3.77
N ARG A 192 13.52 32.64 -2.51
CA ARG A 192 12.63 32.56 -1.33
C ARG A 192 11.80 33.82 -1.06
N ALA A 193 12.22 34.98 -1.56
CA ALA A 193 11.51 36.26 -1.41
C ALA A 193 10.65 36.63 -2.64
N SER A 194 10.58 35.76 -3.65
CA SER A 194 9.75 35.98 -4.84
C SER A 194 8.26 35.88 -4.51
N SER A 195 7.45 36.73 -5.14
CA SER A 195 5.99 36.69 -5.04
C SER A 195 5.36 35.57 -5.89
N ASP A 196 6.12 34.93 -6.77
CA ASP A 196 5.64 33.84 -7.61
C ASP A 196 5.61 32.51 -6.86
N ILE A 197 4.43 31.87 -6.84
CA ILE A 197 4.25 30.54 -6.27
C ILE A 197 4.74 29.50 -7.29
N GLN A 198 6.05 29.24 -7.27
CA GLN A 198 6.67 28.20 -8.08
C GLN A 198 6.59 26.83 -7.39
N HIS A 199 6.83 25.75 -8.14
CA HIS A 199 7.01 24.38 -7.64
C HIS A 199 5.80 23.64 -7.03
N LEU A 200 4.56 24.15 -7.16
CA LEU A 200 3.35 23.38 -6.77
C LEU A 200 2.96 22.28 -7.76
N ASN A 201 3.42 22.37 -9.01
CA ASN A 201 3.18 21.33 -10.00
C ASN A 201 4.15 20.15 -9.81
N PRO A 202 3.70 18.90 -10.06
CA PRO A 202 4.57 17.74 -10.12
C PRO A 202 5.78 18.01 -11.01
N ALA A 203 6.96 17.55 -10.57
CA ALA A 203 8.20 17.78 -11.34
C ALA A 203 8.25 16.96 -12.64
N ASN A 204 7.50 15.86 -12.70
CA ASN A 204 7.41 14.96 -13.85
C ASN A 204 5.99 14.36 -13.94
N ASP A 205 5.66 13.79 -15.10
CA ASP A 205 4.34 13.19 -15.36
C ASP A 205 4.22 11.74 -14.87
N PHE A 206 5.27 11.17 -14.26
CA PHE A 206 5.27 9.77 -13.81
C PHE A 206 4.14 9.52 -12.80
N TYR A 207 4.08 10.30 -11.72
CA TYR A 207 3.10 10.10 -10.66
C TYR A 207 1.66 10.33 -11.14
N LYS A 208 1.46 11.22 -12.11
CA LYS A 208 0.15 11.45 -12.74
C LYS A 208 -0.30 10.25 -13.55
N ARG A 209 0.59 9.66 -14.36
CA ARG A 209 0.29 8.44 -15.14
C ARG A 209 0.00 7.25 -14.22
N LEU A 210 0.85 7.05 -13.22
CA LEU A 210 0.65 6.01 -12.21
C LEU A 210 -0.70 6.15 -11.50
N ALA A 211 -1.10 7.38 -11.12
CA ALA A 211 -2.39 7.60 -10.47
C ALA A 211 -3.58 7.17 -11.36
N LEU A 212 -3.49 7.39 -12.68
CA LEU A 212 -4.50 6.92 -13.64
C LEU A 212 -4.52 5.39 -13.74
N GLU A 213 -3.35 4.75 -13.78
CA GLU A 213 -3.22 3.29 -13.80
C GLU A 213 -3.82 2.66 -12.52
N CYS A 214 -3.44 3.17 -11.34
CA CYS A 214 -3.99 2.75 -10.06
C CYS A 214 -5.51 2.91 -9.98
N SER A 215 -6.04 4.04 -10.46
CA SER A 215 -7.49 4.27 -10.51
C SER A 215 -8.20 3.22 -11.36
N GLY A 216 -7.63 2.85 -12.51
CA GLY A 216 -8.16 1.81 -13.39
C GLY A 216 -8.23 0.41 -12.73
N GLN A 217 -7.33 0.13 -11.78
CA GLN A 217 -7.24 -1.14 -11.07
C GLN A 217 -7.81 -1.12 -9.64
N GLN A 218 -8.53 -0.06 -9.27
CA GLN A 218 -9.07 0.14 -7.91
C GLN A 218 -7.99 0.04 -6.81
N ILE A 219 -6.84 0.67 -7.07
CA ILE A 219 -5.72 0.79 -6.14
C ILE A 219 -5.73 2.20 -5.55
N ALA A 220 -5.81 2.29 -4.23
CA ALA A 220 -5.57 3.51 -3.48
C ALA A 220 -4.12 3.53 -2.99
N VAL A 221 -3.45 4.67 -3.13
CA VAL A 221 -2.10 4.90 -2.61
C VAL A 221 -2.17 6.00 -1.56
N GLU A 222 -1.69 5.69 -0.36
CA GLU A 222 -1.49 6.62 0.76
C GLU A 222 0.01 6.79 0.98
N VAL A 223 0.49 8.01 1.16
CA VAL A 223 1.92 8.35 1.37
C VAL A 223 2.05 9.21 2.62
#